data_AF-A0A916RXR0-F1
#
_entry.id   AF-A0A916RXR0-F1
#
_cell.length_a   1.000
_cell.length_b   1.000
_cell.length_c   1.000
_cell.angle_alpha   90.00
_cell.angle_beta   90.00
_cell.angle_gamma   90.00
#
_symmetry.space_group_name_H-M   'P 1'
#
loop_
_entity.id
_entity.type
_entity.pdbx_description
1 polymer ?
#
loop_
_entity_poly.entity_id
_entity_poly.type
_entity_poly.pdbx_seq_one_letter_code
_entity_poly.pdbx_strand_id
1 'polypeptide(L)'
;MAITSKLTAIGIIALSLTIGFLSFYLLRDLPKEEKKKHLEELTSQLINFVLFIWLGKIILNISIFISDPLSVLAYPSDSKAFYLATVLLSFLLVYKTKRKNLEVLPILESFVHVFLISSFVYEFIQLVIEENRYALGYLVLLALLIGLFFFLTERFTVPILLIIITSIWSVGMLVLLYVQPFVTVFGYMMTPWFVMLFSITSVGSLTYKIRGRDT
;
A
#
# COMPACT_ATOMS: atom_id res chain seq x y z
N MET A 1 11.21 -15.97 -22.43
CA MET A 1 11.84 -14.84 -21.69
C MET A 1 10.79 -13.89 -21.11
N ALA A 2 9.89 -13.28 -21.90
CA ALA A 2 8.88 -12.33 -21.38
C ALA A 2 7.83 -12.91 -20.41
N ILE A 3 7.47 -14.19 -20.55
CA ILE A 3 6.53 -14.87 -19.63
C ILE A 3 7.22 -15.13 -18.28
N THR A 4 8.48 -15.58 -18.33
CA THR A 4 9.31 -15.84 -17.15
C THR A 4 9.52 -14.59 -16.31
N SER A 5 9.82 -13.44 -16.94
CA SER A 5 10.02 -12.18 -16.22
C SER A 5 8.74 -11.62 -15.57
N LYS A 6 7.57 -11.84 -16.19
CA LYS A 6 6.29 -11.48 -15.58
C LYS A 6 5.98 -12.36 -14.37
N LEU A 7 6.26 -13.66 -14.48
CA LEU A 7 6.02 -14.61 -13.41
C LEU A 7 6.95 -14.35 -12.21
N THR A 8 8.22 -14.02 -12.45
CA THR A 8 9.15 -13.64 -11.37
C THR A 8 8.70 -12.37 -10.66
N ALA A 9 8.28 -11.33 -11.38
CA ALA A 9 7.77 -10.10 -10.77
C ALA A 9 6.56 -10.35 -9.85
N ILE A 10 5.58 -11.16 -10.31
CA ILE A 10 4.42 -11.54 -9.49
C ILE A 10 4.86 -12.37 -8.28
N GLY A 11 5.79 -13.31 -8.48
CA GLY A 11 6.35 -14.13 -7.41
C GLY A 11 7.02 -13.30 -6.32
N ILE A 12 7.78 -12.27 -6.70
CA ILE A 12 8.43 -11.34 -5.77
C ILE A 12 7.39 -10.56 -4.97
N ILE A 13 6.34 -10.04 -5.60
CA ILE A 13 5.25 -9.33 -4.89
C ILE A 13 4.55 -10.28 -3.91
N ALA A 14 4.20 -11.48 -4.36
CA ALA A 14 3.52 -12.47 -3.53
C ALA A 14 4.38 -12.89 -2.32
N LEU A 15 5.68 -13.12 -2.53
CA LEU A 15 6.62 -13.44 -1.46
C LEU A 15 6.74 -12.28 -0.46
N SER A 16 6.87 -11.06 -0.95
CA SER A 16 7.01 -9.86 -0.12
C SER A 16 5.77 -9.64 0.75
N LEU A 17 4.58 -9.77 0.17
CA LEU A 17 3.31 -9.71 0.91
C LEU A 17 3.20 -10.84 1.94
N THR A 18 3.59 -12.06 1.58
CA THR A 18 3.60 -13.21 2.49
C THR A 18 4.48 -12.94 3.71
N ILE A 19 5.68 -12.39 3.50
CA ILE A 19 6.59 -12.03 4.60
C ILE A 19 6.01 -10.89 5.45
N GLY A 20 5.35 -9.89 4.85
CA GLY A 20 4.66 -8.84 5.61
C GLY A 20 3.53 -9.37 6.48
N PHE A 21 2.69 -10.26 5.94
CA PHE A 21 1.62 -10.93 6.71
C PHE A 21 2.18 -11.81 7.84
N LEU A 22 3.25 -12.57 7.55
CA LEU A 22 3.92 -13.39 8.55
C LEU A 22 4.53 -12.54 9.67
N SER A 23 5.19 -11.44 9.31
CA SER A 23 5.73 -10.47 10.27
C SER A 23 4.65 -9.90 11.18
N PHE A 24 3.50 -9.50 10.61
CA PHE A 24 2.36 -9.04 11.41
C PHE A 24 1.88 -10.12 12.38
N TYR A 25 1.73 -11.36 11.91
CA TYR A 25 1.28 -12.47 12.75
C TYR A 25 2.24 -12.78 13.91
N LEU A 26 3.55 -12.71 13.67
CA LEU A 26 4.59 -13.04 14.65
C LEU A 26 4.88 -11.90 15.63
N LEU A 27 5.00 -10.66 15.14
CA LEU A 27 5.52 -9.54 15.93
C LEU A 27 4.46 -8.75 16.69
N ARG A 28 3.18 -8.83 16.29
CA ARG A 28 2.12 -8.11 16.99
C ARG A 28 1.73 -8.83 18.27
N ASP A 29 1.61 -8.09 19.36
CA ASP A 29 1.06 -8.60 20.60
C ASP A 29 -0.47 -8.40 20.63
N LEU A 30 -1.17 -9.30 19.93
CA LEU A 30 -2.63 -9.32 19.86
C LEU A 30 -3.13 -10.75 20.11
N PRO A 31 -4.33 -10.91 20.71
CA PRO A 31 -4.98 -12.20 20.80
C PRO A 31 -5.10 -12.86 19.43
N LYS A 32 -4.97 -14.19 19.39
CA LYS A 32 -4.98 -14.96 18.13
C LYS A 32 -6.23 -14.71 17.29
N GLU A 33 -7.38 -14.53 17.93
CA GLU A 33 -8.65 -14.24 17.26
C GLU A 33 -8.65 -12.87 16.58
N GLU A 34 -8.11 -11.84 17.24
CA GLU A 34 -7.99 -10.50 16.66
C GLU A 34 -6.99 -10.46 15.52
N LYS A 35 -5.84 -11.13 15.67
CA LYS A 35 -4.87 -11.31 14.57
C LYS A 35 -5.53 -11.91 13.35
N LYS A 36 -6.31 -12.98 13.54
CA LYS A 36 -7.02 -13.66 12.45
C LYS A 36 -8.03 -12.72 11.77
N LYS A 37 -8.84 -12.00 12.55
CA LYS A 37 -9.80 -11.02 12.03
C LYS A 37 -9.12 -9.94 11.19
N HIS A 38 -7.98 -9.42 11.66
CA HIS A 38 -7.20 -8.42 10.93
C HIS A 38 -6.62 -9.00 9.63
N LEU A 39 -6.05 -10.20 9.68
CA LEU A 39 -5.54 -10.89 8.49
C LEU A 39 -6.63 -11.14 7.44
N GLU A 40 -7.81 -11.58 7.86
CA GLU A 40 -8.95 -11.79 6.97
C GLU A 40 -9.39 -10.50 6.29
N GLU A 41 -9.52 -9.41 7.04
CA GLU A 41 -9.93 -8.11 6.47
C GLU A 41 -8.85 -7.52 5.56
N LEU A 42 -7.56 -7.62 5.94
CA LEU A 42 -6.44 -7.19 5.10
C LEU A 42 -6.36 -8.01 3.81
N THR A 43 -6.55 -9.33 3.89
CA THR A 43 -6.61 -10.21 2.71
C THR A 43 -7.79 -9.83 1.82
N SER A 44 -8.96 -9.56 2.41
CA SER A 44 -10.13 -9.07 1.67
C SER A 44 -9.84 -7.74 0.98
N GLN A 45 -9.16 -6.79 1.64
CA GLN A 45 -8.79 -5.52 1.02
C GLN A 45 -7.76 -5.71 -0.09
N LEU A 46 -6.78 -6.61 0.07
CA LEU A 46 -5.80 -6.92 -0.96
C LEU A 46 -6.47 -7.51 -2.20
N ILE A 47 -7.41 -8.46 -2.03
CA ILE A 47 -8.20 -9.02 -3.14
C ILE A 47 -9.00 -7.91 -3.81
N ASN A 48 -9.71 -7.07 -3.05
CA ASN A 48 -10.46 -5.93 -3.61
C ASN A 48 -9.55 -4.97 -4.37
N PHE A 49 -8.34 -4.72 -3.87
CA PHE A 49 -7.36 -3.86 -4.53
C PHE A 49 -6.92 -4.43 -5.88
N VAL A 50 -6.61 -5.73 -5.95
CA VAL A 50 -6.27 -6.42 -7.21
C VAL A 50 -7.45 -6.34 -8.20
N LEU A 51 -8.67 -6.59 -7.73
CA LEU A 51 -9.88 -6.45 -8.55
C LEU A 51 -10.07 -5.02 -9.06
N PHE A 52 -9.79 -4.02 -8.23
CA PHE A 52 -9.87 -2.61 -8.63
C PHE A 52 -8.77 -2.20 -9.60
N ILE A 53 -7.57 -2.81 -9.53
CA ILE A 53 -6.55 -2.63 -10.58
C ILE A 53 -7.08 -3.16 -11.91
N TRP A 54 -7.68 -4.35 -11.93
CA TRP A 54 -8.27 -4.91 -13.15
C TRP A 54 -9.42 -4.06 -13.68
N LEU A 55 -10.32 -3.62 -12.80
CA LEU A 55 -11.40 -2.70 -13.16
C LEU A 55 -10.83 -1.39 -13.72
N GLY A 56 -9.78 -0.85 -13.10
CA GLY A 56 -9.13 0.36 -13.56
C GLY A 56 -8.51 0.20 -14.96
N LYS A 57 -7.92 -0.95 -15.27
CA LYS A 57 -7.44 -1.25 -16.64
C LYS A 57 -8.58 -1.22 -17.65
N ILE A 58 -9.72 -1.84 -17.31
CA ILE A 58 -10.90 -1.90 -18.19
C ILE A 58 -11.45 -0.48 -18.42
N ILE A 59 -11.64 0.30 -17.35
CA ILE A 59 -12.17 1.67 -17.44
C ILE A 59 -11.26 2.56 -18.29
N LEU A 60 -9.94 2.50 -18.08
CA LEU A 60 -8.97 3.33 -18.79
C LEU A 60 -8.81 2.94 -20.26
N ASN A 61 -9.12 1.68 -20.63
CA ASN A 61 -8.95 1.16 -21.98
C ASN A 61 -10.28 0.62 -22.55
N ILE A 62 -11.40 1.28 -22.25
CA ILE A 62 -12.74 0.77 -22.60
C ILE A 62 -12.90 0.48 -24.10
N SER A 63 -12.30 1.32 -24.95
CA SER A 63 -12.35 1.13 -26.40
C SER A 63 -11.66 -0.17 -26.83
N ILE A 64 -10.50 -0.49 -26.23
CA ILE A 64 -9.76 -1.72 -26.53
C ILE A 64 -10.50 -2.92 -25.94
N PHE A 65 -11.09 -2.79 -24.75
CA PHE A 65 -11.82 -3.86 -24.09
C PHE A 65 -13.03 -4.36 -24.91
N ILE A 66 -13.74 -3.44 -25.57
CA ILE A 66 -14.88 -3.80 -26.43
C ILE A 66 -14.42 -4.59 -27.65
N SER A 67 -13.26 -4.25 -28.22
CA SER A 67 -12.74 -4.89 -29.43
C SER A 67 -11.98 -6.19 -29.15
N ASP A 68 -11.21 -6.24 -28.07
CA ASP A 68 -10.43 -7.39 -27.64
C ASP A 68 -10.28 -7.40 -26.10
N PRO A 69 -11.23 -8.00 -25.37
CA PRO A 69 -11.25 -7.97 -23.91
C PRO A 69 -10.07 -8.72 -23.27
N LEU A 70 -9.54 -9.75 -23.94
CA LEU A 70 -8.41 -10.53 -23.43
C LEU A 70 -7.12 -9.71 -23.46
N SER A 71 -6.95 -8.85 -24.48
CA SER A 71 -5.77 -7.98 -24.59
C SER A 71 -5.63 -7.00 -23.42
N VAL A 72 -6.74 -6.45 -22.92
CA VAL A 72 -6.75 -5.48 -21.81
C VAL A 72 -6.33 -6.13 -20.49
N LEU A 73 -6.72 -7.39 -20.27
CA LEU A 73 -6.30 -8.14 -19.09
C LEU A 73 -4.82 -8.51 -19.15
N ALA A 74 -4.29 -8.80 -20.35
CA ALA A 74 -2.88 -9.08 -20.58
C ALA A 74 -1.99 -7.82 -20.64
N TYR A 75 -2.59 -6.64 -20.73
CA TYR A 75 -1.90 -5.36 -20.79
C TYR A 75 -1.06 -5.14 -19.52
N PRO A 76 0.20 -4.68 -19.64
CA PRO A 76 1.03 -4.40 -18.46
C PRO A 76 0.32 -3.43 -17.52
N SER A 77 0.44 -3.66 -16.21
CA SER A 77 -0.21 -2.81 -15.21
C SER A 77 0.43 -1.42 -15.20
N ASP A 78 -0.32 -0.40 -15.59
CA ASP A 78 0.09 1.00 -15.55
C ASP A 78 -0.18 1.61 -14.16
N SER A 79 0.65 2.57 -13.75
CA SER A 79 0.49 3.34 -12.51
C SER A 79 -0.88 4.02 -12.42
N LYS A 80 -1.49 4.40 -13.55
CA LYS A 80 -2.84 4.98 -13.57
C LYS A 80 -3.90 4.03 -13.01
N ALA A 81 -3.83 2.74 -13.34
CA ALA A 81 -4.75 1.74 -12.81
C ALA A 81 -4.56 1.53 -11.30
N PHE A 82 -3.31 1.60 -10.83
CA PHE A 82 -2.97 1.57 -9.41
C PHE A 82 -3.53 2.80 -8.65
N TYR A 83 -3.43 4.00 -9.23
CA TYR A 83 -4.00 5.21 -8.63
C TYR A 83 -5.52 5.13 -8.51
N LEU A 84 -6.18 4.71 -9.59
CA LEU A 84 -7.63 4.53 -9.59
C LEU A 84 -8.05 3.46 -8.57
N ALA A 85 -7.33 2.35 -8.49
CA ALA A 85 -7.58 1.30 -7.50
C ALA A 85 -7.45 1.81 -6.06
N THR A 86 -6.47 2.67 -5.79
CA THR A 86 -6.27 3.28 -4.46
C THR A 86 -7.46 4.18 -4.08
N VAL A 87 -7.96 4.96 -5.04
CA VAL A 87 -9.14 5.81 -4.85
C VAL A 87 -10.39 4.97 -4.59
N LEU A 88 -10.64 3.94 -5.42
CA LEU A 88 -11.77 3.04 -5.25
C LEU A 88 -11.74 2.28 -3.91
N LEU A 89 -10.56 1.81 -3.50
CA LEU A 89 -10.38 1.15 -2.21
C LEU A 89 -10.65 2.11 -1.05
N SER A 90 -10.20 3.36 -1.16
CA SER A 90 -10.47 4.40 -0.15
C SER A 90 -11.97 4.66 -0.02
N PHE A 91 -12.70 4.76 -1.14
CA PHE A 91 -14.17 4.88 -1.12
C PHE A 91 -14.85 3.65 -0.50
N LEU A 92 -14.40 2.44 -0.82
CA LEU A 92 -14.94 1.21 -0.25
C LEU A 92 -14.75 1.17 1.28
N LEU A 93 -13.58 1.58 1.78
CA LEU A 93 -13.30 1.63 3.21
C LEU A 93 -14.19 2.65 3.93
N VAL A 94 -14.36 3.85 3.36
CA VAL A 94 -15.28 4.87 3.89
C VAL A 94 -16.72 4.33 3.93
N TYR A 95 -17.15 3.64 2.88
CA TYR A 95 -18.47 3.02 2.83
C TYR A 95 -18.64 1.93 3.90
N LYS A 96 -17.68 1.00 4.03
CA LYS A 96 -17.69 -0.06 5.05
C LYS A 96 -17.71 0.52 6.47
N THR A 97 -16.99 1.61 6.72
CA THR A 97 -16.99 2.31 8.01
C THR A 97 -18.40 2.76 8.39
N LYS A 98 -19.10 3.43 7.47
CA LYS A 98 -20.43 4.00 7.74
C LYS A 98 -21.54 2.95 7.84
N ARG A 99 -21.41 1.84 7.11
CA ARG A 99 -22.49 0.82 6.98
C ARG A 99 -22.30 -0.43 7.84
N LYS A 100 -21.08 -0.83 8.17
CA LYS A 100 -20.77 -2.13 8.79
C LYS A 100 -20.14 -2.03 10.18
N ASN A 101 -20.11 -0.84 10.79
CA ASN A 101 -19.48 -0.58 12.10
C ASN A 101 -18.05 -1.16 12.21
N LEU A 102 -17.31 -1.11 11.10
CA LEU A 102 -15.98 -1.67 11.04
C LEU A 102 -14.99 -0.69 11.69
N GLU A 103 -14.23 -1.18 12.67
CA GLU A 103 -13.19 -0.41 13.34
C GLU A 103 -11.98 -0.23 12.43
N VAL A 104 -12.02 0.78 11.57
CA VAL A 104 -11.00 1.00 10.53
C VAL A 104 -9.61 1.31 11.09
N LEU A 105 -9.50 1.92 12.28
CA LEU A 105 -8.20 2.36 12.81
C LEU A 105 -7.25 1.19 13.12
N PRO A 106 -7.65 0.16 13.90
CA PRO A 106 -6.81 -1.02 14.11
C PRO A 106 -6.43 -1.75 12.81
N ILE A 107 -7.34 -1.77 11.83
CA ILE A 107 -7.08 -2.39 10.53
C ILE A 107 -6.07 -1.57 9.71
N LEU A 108 -6.17 -0.24 9.73
CA LEU A 108 -5.19 0.64 9.08
C LEU A 108 -3.81 0.55 9.72
N GLU A 109 -3.73 0.43 11.04
CA GLU A 109 -2.46 0.20 11.75
C GLU A 109 -1.80 -1.11 11.28
N SER A 110 -2.61 -2.16 11.19
CA SER A 110 -2.17 -3.48 10.73
C SER A 110 -1.78 -3.46 9.25
N PHE A 111 -2.51 -2.70 8.43
CA PHE A 111 -2.17 -2.45 7.04
C PHE A 111 -0.82 -1.74 6.92
N VAL A 112 -0.56 -0.70 7.72
CA VAL A 112 0.72 0.02 7.70
C VAL A 112 1.88 -0.91 8.07
N HIS A 113 1.73 -1.77 9.09
CA HIS A 113 2.74 -2.79 9.42
C HIS A 113 3.02 -3.67 8.20
N VAL A 114 1.98 -4.33 7.67
CA VAL A 114 2.14 -5.27 6.54
C VAL A 114 2.72 -4.56 5.32
N PHE A 115 2.23 -3.36 5.01
CA PHE A 115 2.69 -2.54 3.89
C PHE A 115 4.17 -2.20 4.01
N LEU A 116 4.62 -1.66 5.16
CA LEU A 116 6.02 -1.27 5.35
C LEU A 116 6.97 -2.46 5.22
N ILE A 117 6.67 -3.57 5.89
CA ILE A 117 7.51 -4.77 5.83
C ILE A 117 7.51 -5.37 4.43
N SER A 118 6.34 -5.48 3.79
CA SER A 118 6.23 -6.03 2.44
C SER A 118 6.94 -5.15 1.42
N SER A 119 6.79 -3.83 1.49
CA SER A 119 7.50 -2.91 0.61
C SER A 119 9.00 -2.98 0.82
N PHE A 120 9.47 -3.10 2.07
CA PHE A 120 10.89 -3.22 2.36
C PHE A 120 11.48 -4.50 1.74
N VAL A 121 10.81 -5.64 1.93
CA VAL A 121 11.24 -6.92 1.34
C VAL A 121 11.25 -6.85 -0.19
N TYR A 122 10.21 -6.24 -0.78
CA TYR A 122 10.12 -6.07 -2.23
C TYR A 122 11.30 -5.25 -2.76
N GLU A 123 11.55 -4.07 -2.22
CA GLU A 123 12.64 -3.19 -2.66
C GLU A 123 14.02 -3.80 -2.36
N PHE A 124 14.14 -4.56 -1.28
CA PHE A 124 15.37 -5.30 -0.97
C PHE A 124 15.67 -6.35 -2.05
N ILE A 125 14.66 -7.11 -2.47
CA ILE A 125 14.80 -8.07 -3.57
C ILE A 125 15.14 -7.35 -4.88
N GLN A 126 14.48 -6.22 -5.18
CA GLN A 126 14.80 -5.43 -6.37
C GLN A 126 16.25 -4.92 -6.36
N LEU A 127 16.76 -4.51 -5.20
CA LEU A 127 18.14 -4.04 -5.05
C LEU A 127 19.16 -5.17 -5.19
N VAL A 128 18.92 -6.31 -4.53
CA VAL A 128 19.90 -7.41 -4.39
C VAL A 128 19.86 -8.38 -5.57
N ILE A 129 18.67 -8.71 -6.08
CA ILE A 129 18.49 -9.72 -7.13
C ILE A 129 18.42 -9.07 -8.51
N GLU A 130 17.65 -7.99 -8.66
CA GLU A 130 17.44 -7.30 -9.95
C GLU A 130 18.45 -6.16 -10.19
N GLU A 131 19.40 -5.96 -9.27
CA GLU A 131 20.45 -4.92 -9.32
C GLU A 131 19.91 -3.49 -9.54
N ASN A 132 18.66 -3.23 -9.16
CA ASN A 132 18.02 -1.93 -9.34
C ASN A 132 18.50 -0.93 -8.28
N ARG A 133 19.57 -0.19 -8.59
CA ARG A 133 20.16 0.82 -7.69
C ARG A 133 19.22 1.94 -7.27
N TYR A 134 18.17 2.23 -8.06
CA TYR A 134 17.20 3.26 -7.70
C TYR A 134 16.33 2.87 -6.50
N ALA A 135 16.18 1.56 -6.21
CA ALA A 135 15.45 1.05 -5.06
C ALA A 135 16.08 1.47 -3.71
N LEU A 136 17.40 1.77 -3.67
CA LEU A 136 18.12 2.05 -2.43
C LEU A 136 17.53 3.22 -1.64
N GLY A 137 17.15 4.31 -2.32
CA GLY A 137 16.60 5.49 -1.65
C GLY A 137 15.29 5.19 -0.94
N TYR A 138 14.39 4.46 -1.62
CA TYR A 138 13.11 4.07 -1.03
C TYR A 138 13.28 3.00 0.06
N LEU A 139 14.22 2.06 -0.11
CA LEU A 139 14.57 1.07 0.92
C LEU A 139 15.02 1.74 2.23
N VAL A 140 15.87 2.77 2.16
CA VAL A 140 16.33 3.53 3.34
C VAL A 140 15.17 4.25 4.02
N LEU A 141 14.28 4.88 3.25
CA LEU A 141 13.07 5.51 3.80
C LEU A 141 12.20 4.48 4.53
N LEU A 142 11.99 3.30 3.93
CA LEU A 142 11.22 2.22 4.54
C LEU A 142 11.86 1.70 5.82
N ALA A 143 13.18 1.50 5.85
CA ALA A 143 13.89 1.07 7.06
C ALA A 143 13.70 2.06 8.21
N LEU A 144 13.80 3.37 7.93
CA LEU A 144 13.54 4.43 8.90
C LEU A 144 12.09 4.40 9.40
N LEU A 145 11.12 4.27 8.48
CA LEU A 145 9.70 4.19 8.83
C LEU A 145 9.36 2.95 9.65
N ILE A 146 9.97 1.80 9.37
CA ILE A 146 9.77 0.58 10.16
C ILE A 146 10.30 0.77 11.58
N GLY A 147 11.53 1.28 11.72
CA GLY A 147 12.11 1.57 13.03
C GLY A 147 11.27 2.55 13.82
N LEU A 148 10.79 3.61 13.16
CA LEU A 148 9.90 4.60 13.75
C LEU A 148 8.55 4.00 14.14
N PHE A 149 7.94 3.19 13.27
CA PHE A 149 6.64 2.55 13.52
C PHE A 149 6.69 1.75 14.82
N PHE A 150 7.62 0.80 14.93
CA PHE A 150 7.76 -0.02 16.15
C PHE A 150 8.11 0.80 17.39
N PHE A 151 8.94 1.83 17.25
CA PHE A 151 9.30 2.70 18.38
C PHE A 151 8.11 3.53 18.91
N LEU A 152 7.18 3.91 18.02
CA LEU A 152 6.05 4.79 18.35
C LEU A 152 4.76 4.03 18.70
N THR A 153 4.60 2.77 18.29
CA THR A 153 3.36 1.98 18.50
C THR A 153 2.89 1.97 19.95
N GLU A 154 3.79 1.89 20.92
CA GLU A 154 3.44 1.86 22.36
C GLU A 154 3.35 3.25 23.00
N ARG A 155 3.74 4.31 22.28
CA ARG A 155 3.88 5.67 22.81
C ARG A 155 2.74 6.60 22.40
N PHE A 156 2.10 6.33 21.28
CA PHE A 156 1.09 7.21 20.69
C PHE A 156 -0.20 6.46 20.40
N THR A 157 -1.32 7.20 20.33
CA THR A 157 -2.59 6.63 19.88
C THR A 157 -2.52 6.29 18.39
N VAL A 158 -3.27 5.27 17.96
CA VAL A 158 -3.28 4.79 16.57
C VAL A 158 -3.47 5.92 15.54
N PRO A 159 -4.42 6.88 15.70
CA PRO A 159 -4.57 7.97 14.74
C PRO A 159 -3.31 8.84 14.59
N ILE A 160 -2.64 9.17 15.71
CA ILE A 160 -1.44 10.00 15.72
C ILE A 160 -0.28 9.25 15.07
N LEU A 161 -0.10 7.97 15.41
CA LEU A 161 0.89 7.09 14.79
C LEU A 161 0.72 7.06 13.26
N LEU A 162 -0.52 6.84 12.78
CA LEU A 162 -0.83 6.81 11.36
C LEU A 162 -0.52 8.14 10.68
N ILE A 163 -0.87 9.28 11.30
CA ILE A 163 -0.55 10.61 10.75
C ILE A 163 0.96 10.82 10.63
N ILE A 164 1.73 10.46 11.66
CA ILE A 164 3.19 10.60 11.65
C ILE A 164 3.81 9.77 10.52
N ILE A 165 3.44 8.49 10.44
CA ILE A 165 3.99 7.55 9.46
C ILE A 165 3.62 7.96 8.03
N THR A 166 2.35 8.30 7.78
CA THR A 166 1.93 8.72 6.43
C THR A 166 2.56 10.05 6.02
N SER A 167 2.71 10.99 6.95
CA SER A 167 3.35 12.29 6.67
C SER A 167 4.83 12.11 6.32
N ILE A 168 5.58 11.34 7.13
CA ILE A 168 7.01 11.09 6.86
C ILE A 168 7.18 10.30 5.56
N TRP A 169 6.32 9.31 5.31
CA TRP A 169 6.33 8.58 4.05
C TRP A 169 6.08 9.51 2.85
N SER A 170 5.05 10.37 2.90
CA SER A 170 4.73 11.30 1.81
C SER A 170 5.85 12.32 1.57
N VAL A 171 6.41 12.92 2.63
CA VAL A 171 7.53 13.86 2.51
C VAL A 171 8.76 13.16 1.96
N GLY A 172 9.11 11.98 2.49
CA GLY A 172 10.22 11.17 2.02
C GLY A 172 10.07 10.80 0.53
N MET A 173 8.87 10.41 0.11
CA MET A 173 8.57 10.11 -1.29
C MET A 173 8.73 11.34 -2.20
N LEU A 174 8.28 12.52 -1.78
CA LEU A 174 8.46 13.75 -2.55
C LEU A 174 9.94 14.15 -2.68
N VAL A 175 10.72 13.99 -1.60
CA VAL A 175 12.18 14.20 -1.63
C VAL A 175 12.84 13.21 -2.59
N LEU A 176 12.49 11.93 -2.52
CA LEU A 176 13.03 10.92 -3.44
C LEU A 176 12.67 11.20 -4.90
N LEU A 177 11.42 11.60 -5.18
CA LEU A 177 10.97 11.97 -6.53
C LEU A 177 11.67 13.22 -7.07
N TYR A 178 12.21 14.08 -6.21
CA TYR A 178 13.01 15.23 -6.61
C TYR A 178 14.48 14.85 -6.90
N VAL A 179 15.04 13.90 -6.14
CA VAL A 179 16.45 13.48 -6.25
C VAL A 179 16.66 12.39 -7.31
N GLN A 180 15.68 11.51 -7.49
CA GLN A 180 15.76 10.34 -8.36
C GLN A 180 14.87 10.51 -9.62
N PRO A 181 15.25 9.91 -10.76
CA PRO A 181 14.48 10.03 -12.00
C PRO A 181 13.10 9.36 -11.91
N PHE A 182 12.98 8.30 -11.13
CA PHE A 182 11.71 7.64 -10.84
C PHE A 182 11.80 6.92 -9.48
N VAL A 183 10.66 6.80 -8.82
CA VAL A 183 10.50 6.02 -7.57
C VAL A 183 9.32 5.09 -7.77
N THR A 184 9.47 3.83 -7.35
CA THR A 184 8.43 2.81 -7.49
C THR A 184 7.92 2.34 -6.13
N VAL A 185 6.67 1.88 -6.09
CA VAL A 185 6.08 1.15 -4.97
C VAL A 185 5.48 -0.13 -5.51
N PHE A 186 6.02 -1.29 -5.13
CA PHE A 186 5.66 -2.59 -5.71
C PHE A 186 5.73 -2.60 -7.26
N GLY A 187 6.71 -1.89 -7.82
CA GLY A 187 6.92 -1.79 -9.26
C GLY A 187 6.03 -0.76 -9.97
N TYR A 188 5.09 -0.11 -9.27
CA TYR A 188 4.30 0.99 -9.82
C TYR A 188 5.05 2.31 -9.66
N MET A 189 5.30 3.01 -10.77
CA MET A 189 5.95 4.32 -10.74
C MET A 189 5.04 5.35 -10.07
N MET A 190 5.58 6.09 -9.10
CA MET A 190 4.84 7.10 -8.35
C MET A 190 5.01 8.48 -8.98
N THR A 191 3.92 9.24 -9.06
CA THR A 191 3.94 10.64 -9.52
C THR A 191 3.73 11.61 -8.35
N PRO A 192 4.37 12.80 -8.37
CA PRO A 192 4.27 13.75 -7.25
C PRO A 192 2.84 14.14 -6.89
N TRP A 193 1.97 14.36 -7.89
CA TRP A 193 0.57 14.73 -7.66
C TRP A 193 -0.21 13.63 -6.91
N PHE A 194 0.10 12.36 -7.18
CA PHE A 194 -0.58 11.24 -6.52
C PHE A 194 -0.16 11.16 -5.05
N VAL A 195 1.14 11.33 -4.77
CA VAL A 195 1.67 11.35 -3.39
C VAL A 195 1.06 12.50 -2.59
N MET A 196 0.93 13.69 -3.18
CA MET A 196 0.29 14.84 -2.54
C MET A 196 -1.20 14.58 -2.25
N LEU A 197 -1.95 14.06 -3.23
CA LEU A 197 -3.36 13.74 -3.05
C LEU A 197 -3.57 12.69 -1.96
N PHE A 198 -2.74 11.62 -1.97
CA PHE A 198 -2.76 10.58 -0.94
C PHE A 198 -2.46 11.16 0.45
N SER A 199 -1.46 12.05 0.56
CA SER A 199 -1.11 12.70 1.82
C SER A 199 -2.26 13.52 2.38
N ILE A 200 -2.85 14.40 1.56
CA ILE A 200 -3.95 15.28 1.96
C ILE A 200 -5.17 14.46 2.40
N THR A 201 -5.55 13.45 1.61
CA THR A 201 -6.73 12.62 1.90
C THR A 201 -6.53 11.75 3.14
N SER A 202 -5.36 11.12 3.30
CA SER A 202 -5.05 10.29 4.47
C SER A 202 -5.01 11.12 5.76
N VAL A 203 -4.23 12.19 5.81
CA VAL A 203 -4.10 13.07 6.99
C VAL A 203 -5.42 13.77 7.29
N GLY A 204 -6.12 14.29 6.28
CA GLY A 204 -7.42 14.92 6.45
C GLY A 204 -8.47 13.97 7.05
N SER A 205 -8.52 12.72 6.59
CA SER A 205 -9.46 11.72 7.14
C SER A 205 -9.15 11.35 8.59
N LEU A 206 -7.87 11.24 8.95
CA LEU A 206 -7.44 10.88 10.31
C LEU A 206 -7.66 12.03 11.29
N THR A 207 -7.34 13.27 10.90
CA THR A 207 -7.56 14.47 11.73
C THR A 207 -9.04 14.72 12.00
N TYR A 208 -9.91 14.55 11.00
CA TYR A 208 -11.36 14.60 11.20
C TYR A 208 -11.84 13.59 12.25
N LYS A 209 -11.29 12.38 12.22
CA LYS A 209 -11.65 11.30 13.16
C LYS A 209 -11.14 11.55 14.58
N ILE A 210 -9.99 12.20 14.74
CA ILE A 210 -9.50 12.66 16.06
C ILE A 210 -10.49 13.69 16.63
N ARG A 211 -10.83 14.72 15.84
CA ARG A 211 -11.72 15.80 16.29
C ARG A 211 -13.13 15.32 16.67
N GLY A 212 -13.65 14.31 15.98
CA GLY A 212 -14.96 13.71 16.28
C GLY A 212 -14.97 12.76 17.49
N ARG A 213 -13.82 12.43 18.10
CA ARG A 213 -13.75 11.70 19.38
C ARG A 213 -13.81 12.61 20.60
N ASP A 214 -13.51 13.90 20.43
CA ASP A 214 -13.44 14.89 21.51
C ASP A 214 -14.76 15.68 21.69
N THR A 215 -15.81 15.34 20.94
CA THR A 215 -17.18 15.89 21.03
C THR A 215 -18.18 14.80 21.37
#